data_AF-U4U1B9-F1
#
_entry.id   AF-U4U1B9-F1
#
_cell.length_a   1.000
_cell.length_b   1.000
_cell.length_c   1.000
_cell.angle_alpha   90.00
_cell.angle_beta   90.00
_cell.angle_gamma   90.00
#
_symmetry.space_group_name_H-M   'P 1'
#
loop_
_entity.id
_entity.type
_entity.pdbx_description
1 polymer ?
#
loop_
_entity_poly.entity_id
_entity_poly.type
_entity_poly.pdbx_seq_one_letter_code
_entity_poly.pdbx_strand_id
1 'polypeptide(L)'
;MCGLKITIVPQASFQEVQVTILVQRPLKVVPSIHFFSHAFLDEAQDVPSLIVEVKVSVINTFGVPRALTRFTLLPSSLILEAAGAEKENKHKITLTTDQPPRALASLFEEYCDSQASPNAIGFKGASGNRATILVAKHSEKYRLQSDTVTMLPVLIELLLARLKKNCGPDCKVFFSSPLPASDIFNYANEHFIAKSRVKELQVSANTTNDWKSLNFAGFLQENLCQLTAQFRLIQKRLIAKYRAKNPISLKPLELLLGDTYTDISEITDKLECELENLAKAQSDLACALYLAKQLIDLLHVDKDLMSMISSLFCTNVKDLDIQAWEDVMDASFCYLLRTLLAKTEKDRLRAPHTSFDEVKDLAKFEKHLGQVLERLPKQHALKEDDDVFDKDESQKPDSDQSEEVKAGKPIG
;
A
#
# COMPACT_ATOMS: atom_id res chain seq x y z
N MET A 1 -16.84 7.54 -14.64
CA MET A 1 -17.22 6.13 -14.37
C MET A 1 -16.71 5.26 -15.52
N CYS A 2 -16.05 4.15 -15.22
CA CYS A 2 -15.53 3.19 -16.21
C CYS A 2 -16.28 1.86 -16.09
N GLY A 3 -16.79 1.31 -17.21
CA GLY A 3 -17.45 0.02 -17.23
C GLY A 3 -16.45 -1.13 -17.34
N LEU A 4 -16.50 -2.08 -16.41
CA LEU A 4 -15.72 -3.31 -16.42
C LEU A 4 -16.59 -4.47 -16.93
N LYS A 5 -16.15 -5.13 -18.01
CA LYS A 5 -16.78 -6.34 -18.56
C LYS A 5 -15.90 -7.56 -18.27
N ILE A 6 -16.42 -8.49 -17.48
CA ILE A 6 -15.71 -9.74 -17.15
C ILE A 6 -16.30 -10.87 -17.98
N THR A 7 -15.44 -11.55 -18.74
CA THR A 7 -15.84 -12.72 -19.55
C THR A 7 -15.20 -13.97 -18.95
N ILE A 8 -16.03 -14.93 -18.55
CA ILE A 8 -15.59 -16.24 -18.04
C ILE A 8 -15.86 -17.28 -19.11
N VAL A 9 -14.82 -18.01 -19.52
CA VAL A 9 -14.91 -19.08 -20.50
C VAL A 9 -14.76 -20.43 -19.78
N PRO A 10 -15.87 -21.11 -19.46
CA PRO A 10 -15.83 -22.41 -18.77
C PRO A 10 -15.28 -23.50 -19.69
N GLN A 11 -14.33 -24.30 -19.19
CA GLN A 11 -13.91 -25.56 -19.83
C GLN A 11 -14.64 -26.78 -19.26
N ALA A 12 -15.38 -26.61 -18.17
CA ALA A 12 -16.20 -27.63 -17.50
C ALA A 12 -17.44 -26.98 -16.87
N SER A 13 -18.42 -27.78 -16.48
CA SER A 13 -19.64 -27.32 -15.80
C SER A 13 -19.34 -26.87 -14.37
N PHE A 14 -19.84 -25.70 -13.99
CA PHE A 14 -19.70 -25.14 -12.64
C PHE A 14 -21.06 -25.14 -11.93
N GLN A 15 -21.07 -25.37 -10.61
CA GLN A 15 -22.29 -25.27 -9.80
C GLN A 15 -22.48 -23.85 -9.27
N GLU A 16 -21.43 -23.29 -8.69
CA GLU A 16 -21.45 -21.94 -8.12
C GLU A 16 -20.27 -21.14 -8.67
N VAL A 17 -20.54 -19.91 -9.08
CA VAL A 17 -19.54 -18.96 -9.58
C VAL A 17 -19.77 -17.64 -8.86
N GLN A 18 -18.77 -17.19 -8.12
CA GLN A 18 -18.75 -15.87 -7.50
C GLN A 18 -17.59 -15.07 -8.07
N VAL A 19 -17.91 -13.86 -8.55
CA VAL A 19 -16.94 -12.92 -9.10
C VAL A 19 -16.86 -11.73 -8.16
N THR A 20 -15.67 -11.44 -7.66
CA THR A 20 -15.40 -10.32 -6.75
C THR A 20 -14.33 -9.42 -7.36
N ILE A 21 -14.61 -8.13 -7.43
CA ILE A 21 -13.66 -7.14 -7.93
C ILE A 21 -13.11 -6.35 -6.75
N LEU A 22 -11.79 -6.29 -6.64
CA LEU A 22 -11.05 -5.62 -5.59
C LEU A 22 -10.26 -4.44 -6.17
N VAL A 23 -10.44 -3.28 -5.56
CA VAL A 23 -9.70 -2.05 -5.82
C VAL A 23 -9.24 -1.46 -4.50
N GLN A 24 -8.13 -0.73 -4.53
CA GLN A 24 -7.66 0.02 -3.35
C GLN A 24 -8.38 1.36 -3.27
N ARG A 25 -8.66 1.83 -2.05
CA ARG A 25 -9.15 3.19 -1.84
C ARG A 25 -8.18 4.20 -2.46
N PRO A 26 -8.68 5.32 -3.02
CA PRO A 26 -10.06 5.83 -3.01
C PRO A 26 -10.98 5.31 -4.14
N LEU A 27 -10.56 4.29 -4.91
CA LEU A 27 -11.42 3.70 -5.94
C LEU A 27 -12.52 2.83 -5.33
N LYS A 28 -13.68 2.82 -5.99
CA LYS A 28 -14.84 2.00 -5.62
C LYS A 28 -15.46 1.35 -6.84
N VAL A 29 -15.93 0.12 -6.65
CA VAL A 29 -16.59 -0.67 -7.70
C VAL A 29 -18.00 -1.01 -7.27
N VAL A 30 -18.98 -0.73 -8.15
CA VAL A 30 -20.40 -1.00 -7.91
C VAL A 30 -21.04 -1.67 -9.14
N PRO A 31 -21.73 -2.81 -8.99
CA PRO A 31 -21.68 -3.73 -7.83
C PRO A 31 -20.29 -4.37 -7.66
N SER A 32 -19.89 -4.70 -6.42
CA SER A 32 -18.59 -5.37 -6.16
C SER A 32 -18.61 -6.87 -6.46
N ILE A 33 -19.80 -7.46 -6.54
CA ILE A 33 -20.05 -8.89 -6.81
C ILE A 33 -21.01 -9.01 -7.99
N HIS A 34 -20.50 -9.02 -9.22
CA HIS A 34 -21.28 -9.28 -10.43
C HIS A 34 -20.42 -9.47 -11.68
N PHE A 35 -21.03 -9.93 -12.77
CA PHE A 35 -20.40 -10.07 -14.09
C PHE A 35 -20.14 -8.74 -14.80
N PHE A 36 -20.95 -7.72 -14.49
CA PHE A 36 -20.81 -6.35 -15.00
C PHE A 36 -20.73 -5.39 -13.83
N SER A 37 -19.69 -4.57 -13.79
CA SER A 37 -19.43 -3.66 -12.68
C SER A 37 -18.86 -2.34 -13.17
N HIS A 38 -19.09 -1.26 -12.42
CA HIS A 38 -18.57 0.07 -12.75
C HIS A 38 -17.55 0.49 -11.71
N ALA A 39 -16.37 0.92 -12.16
CA ALA A 39 -15.34 1.51 -11.31
C ALA A 39 -15.41 3.03 -11.39
N PHE A 40 -15.31 3.70 -10.25
CA PHE A 40 -15.23 5.16 -10.16
C PHE A 40 -14.44 5.59 -8.93
N LEU A 41 -14.03 6.84 -8.93
CA LEU A 41 -13.35 7.48 -7.81
C LEU A 41 -14.41 7.96 -6.81
N ASP A 42 -14.39 7.42 -5.58
CA ASP A 42 -15.36 7.78 -4.53
C ASP A 42 -14.95 9.07 -3.80
N GLU A 43 -13.64 9.24 -3.59
CA GLU A 43 -13.05 10.36 -2.86
C GLU A 43 -12.02 11.11 -3.72
N ALA A 44 -11.95 12.43 -3.58
CA ALA A 44 -10.98 13.28 -4.28
C ALA A 44 -9.57 13.18 -3.67
N GLN A 45 -9.01 11.97 -3.69
CA GLN A 45 -7.67 11.65 -3.19
C GLN A 45 -6.83 10.99 -4.29
N ASP A 46 -5.52 10.98 -4.09
CA ASP A 46 -4.60 10.27 -4.96
C ASP A 46 -4.73 8.76 -4.75
N VAL A 47 -4.44 7.99 -5.80
CA VAL A 47 -4.69 6.54 -5.82
C VAL A 47 -3.34 5.83 -5.86
N PRO A 48 -3.12 4.76 -5.07
CA PRO A 48 -1.84 4.05 -5.07
C PRO A 48 -1.57 3.31 -6.39
N SER A 49 -2.58 2.68 -7.00
CA SER A 49 -2.45 1.90 -8.24
C SER A 49 -3.73 1.92 -9.08
N LEU A 50 -3.57 1.85 -10.41
CA LEU A 50 -4.68 1.68 -11.37
C LEU A 50 -5.03 0.21 -11.63
N ILE A 51 -4.29 -0.71 -11.01
CA ILE A 51 -4.50 -2.15 -11.18
C ILE A 51 -5.73 -2.58 -10.39
N VAL A 52 -6.65 -3.23 -11.10
CA VAL A 52 -7.84 -3.88 -10.55
C VAL A 52 -7.58 -5.37 -10.45
N GLU A 53 -7.81 -5.93 -9.27
CA GLU A 53 -7.73 -7.37 -9.03
C GLU A 53 -9.13 -7.98 -9.11
N VAL A 54 -9.33 -8.91 -10.05
CA VAL A 54 -10.56 -9.67 -10.22
C VAL A 54 -10.34 -11.08 -9.71
N LYS A 55 -11.07 -11.47 -8.66
CA LYS A 55 -11.07 -12.83 -8.11
C LYS A 55 -12.35 -13.54 -8.49
N VAL A 56 -12.22 -14.77 -8.98
CA VAL A 56 -13.34 -15.65 -9.31
C VAL A 56 -13.20 -16.91 -8.48
N SER A 57 -14.15 -17.16 -7.58
CA SER A 57 -14.29 -18.42 -6.87
C SER A 57 -15.35 -19.28 -7.56
N VAL A 58 -15.02 -20.54 -7.79
CA VAL A 58 -15.86 -21.50 -8.50
C VAL A 58 -15.91 -22.82 -7.76
N ILE A 59 -17.09 -23.39 -7.61
CA ILE A 59 -17.26 -24.75 -7.11
C ILE A 59 -17.61 -25.65 -8.29
N ASN A 60 -16.76 -26.66 -8.51
CA ASN A 60 -16.98 -27.64 -9.55
C ASN A 60 -18.12 -28.60 -9.16
N THR A 61 -18.67 -29.36 -10.12
CA THR A 61 -19.73 -30.36 -9.84
C THR A 61 -19.34 -31.44 -8.82
N PHE A 62 -18.05 -31.63 -8.59
CA PHE A 62 -17.51 -32.52 -7.54
C PHE A 62 -17.39 -31.84 -6.16
N GLY A 63 -17.89 -30.62 -5.98
CA GLY A 63 -17.84 -29.88 -4.71
C GLY A 63 -16.47 -29.29 -4.35
N VAL A 64 -15.48 -29.34 -5.26
CA VAL A 64 -14.13 -28.81 -5.00
C VAL A 64 -14.08 -27.31 -5.31
N PRO A 65 -13.74 -26.44 -4.33
CA PRO A 65 -13.59 -25.01 -4.55
C PRO A 65 -12.29 -24.71 -5.29
N ARG A 66 -12.35 -23.79 -6.25
CA ARG A 66 -11.21 -23.24 -6.99
C ARG A 66 -11.30 -21.72 -7.01
N ALA A 67 -10.17 -21.05 -6.94
CA ALA A 67 -10.07 -19.60 -7.08
C ALA A 67 -9.14 -19.22 -8.22
N LEU A 68 -9.52 -18.24 -9.01
CA LEU A 68 -8.74 -17.66 -10.09
C LEU A 68 -8.60 -16.17 -9.85
N THR A 69 -7.40 -15.64 -10.02
CA THR A 69 -7.12 -14.20 -9.89
C THR A 69 -6.63 -13.66 -11.23
N ARG A 70 -7.15 -12.51 -11.65
CA ARG A 70 -6.71 -11.77 -12.83
C ARG A 70 -6.53 -10.30 -12.50
N PHE A 71 -5.61 -9.65 -13.19
CA PHE A 71 -5.32 -8.24 -13.04
C PHE A 71 -5.62 -7.51 -14.34
N THR A 72 -6.14 -6.29 -14.24
CA THR A 72 -6.35 -5.39 -15.38
C THR A 72 -6.08 -3.96 -14.98
N LEU A 73 -5.75 -3.09 -15.94
CA LEU A 73 -5.41 -1.69 -15.68
C LEU A 73 -6.60 -0.79 -16.01
N LEU A 74 -6.95 0.13 -15.11
CA LEU A 74 -7.96 1.15 -15.38
C LEU A 74 -7.43 2.25 -16.30
N PRO A 75 -8.32 2.89 -17.10
CA PRO A 75 -7.95 4.07 -17.87
C PRO A 75 -7.46 5.19 -16.96
N SER A 76 -6.34 5.81 -17.32
CA SER A 76 -5.77 6.94 -16.58
C SER A 76 -6.67 8.17 -16.56
N SER A 77 -7.56 8.32 -17.55
CA SER A 77 -8.54 9.41 -17.65
C SER A 77 -9.58 9.43 -16.52
N LEU A 78 -9.64 8.37 -15.71
CA LEU A 78 -10.48 8.34 -14.51
C LEU A 78 -9.91 9.17 -13.35
N ILE A 79 -8.59 9.37 -13.32
CA ILE A 79 -7.87 9.96 -12.19
C ILE A 79 -7.00 11.15 -12.60
N LEU A 80 -6.53 11.17 -13.85
CA LEU A 80 -5.63 12.19 -14.38
C LEU A 80 -6.30 13.06 -15.44
N GLU A 81 -6.07 14.37 -15.32
CA GLU A 81 -6.39 15.40 -16.33
C GLU A 81 -5.10 16.01 -16.90
N ALA A 82 -5.16 16.49 -18.14
CA ALA A 82 -4.03 17.21 -18.74
C ALA A 82 -3.80 18.56 -18.03
N ALA A 83 -2.54 18.91 -17.80
CA ALA A 83 -2.16 20.17 -17.16
C ALA A 83 -0.87 20.74 -17.75
N GLY A 84 -0.63 22.03 -17.48
CA GLY A 84 0.64 22.67 -17.81
C GLY A 84 1.80 22.04 -17.03
N ALA A 85 2.90 21.75 -17.73
CA ALA A 85 4.12 21.20 -17.13
C ALA A 85 4.80 22.24 -16.22
N GLU A 86 5.16 21.81 -15.01
CA GLU A 86 5.89 22.62 -14.03
C GLU A 86 7.40 22.39 -14.18
N LYS A 87 8.18 23.46 -14.00
CA LYS A 87 9.64 23.41 -14.21
C LYS A 87 10.39 22.86 -12.99
N GLU A 88 9.82 22.99 -11.81
CA GLU A 88 10.45 22.57 -10.57
C GLU A 88 9.41 22.18 -9.54
N ASN A 89 9.57 20.98 -8.98
CA ASN A 89 8.77 20.46 -7.87
C ASN A 89 9.67 19.85 -6.79
N LYS A 90 9.11 19.60 -5.61
CA LYS A 90 9.86 19.09 -4.44
C LYS A 90 10.45 17.69 -4.63
N HIS A 91 9.62 16.73 -5.04
CA HIS A 91 10.03 15.34 -5.16
C HIS A 91 10.37 15.02 -6.62
N LYS A 92 11.56 14.46 -6.87
CA LYS A 92 12.09 14.20 -8.21
C LYS A 92 12.60 12.76 -8.27
N ILE A 93 12.05 11.96 -9.19
CA ILE A 93 12.47 10.58 -9.45
C ILE A 93 12.96 10.50 -10.88
N THR A 94 14.15 9.92 -11.10
CA THR A 94 14.70 9.73 -12.44
C THR A 94 14.83 8.24 -12.73
N LEU A 95 14.15 7.79 -13.78
CA LEU A 95 14.22 6.44 -14.31
C LEU A 95 15.13 6.45 -15.55
N THR A 96 16.00 5.46 -15.67
CA THR A 96 16.89 5.28 -16.82
C THR A 96 16.40 4.10 -17.65
N THR A 97 16.39 4.20 -18.96
CA THR A 97 16.00 3.13 -19.89
C THR A 97 17.21 2.63 -20.66
N ASP A 98 17.17 1.38 -21.11
CA ASP A 98 18.18 0.76 -21.99
C ASP A 98 18.01 1.14 -23.47
N GLN A 99 16.83 1.61 -23.84
CA GLN A 99 16.45 2.00 -25.19
C GLN A 99 16.37 3.52 -25.34
N PRO A 100 16.52 4.06 -26.57
CA PRO A 100 16.40 5.49 -26.83
C PRO A 100 15.04 6.01 -26.36
N PRO A 101 14.99 7.17 -25.69
CA PRO A 101 13.77 7.67 -25.09
C PRO A 101 12.73 7.96 -26.17
N ARG A 102 11.55 7.35 -26.03
CA ARG A 102 10.40 7.64 -26.89
C ARG A 102 9.77 8.98 -26.51
N ALA A 103 9.26 9.67 -27.52
CA ALA A 103 8.57 10.95 -27.36
C ALA A 103 7.36 10.79 -26.43
N LEU A 104 7.19 11.72 -25.50
CA LEU A 104 6.05 11.71 -24.56
C LEU A 104 4.71 11.81 -25.29
N ALA A 105 4.67 12.52 -26.42
CA ALA A 105 3.48 12.66 -27.24
C ALA A 105 2.93 11.32 -27.75
N SER A 106 3.79 10.33 -28.05
CA SER A 106 3.33 9.00 -28.48
C SER A 106 3.00 8.06 -27.31
N LEU A 107 3.56 8.32 -26.12
CA LEU A 107 3.20 7.58 -24.91
C LEU A 107 1.88 8.09 -24.34
N PHE A 108 1.65 9.40 -24.35
CA PHE A 108 0.53 10.07 -23.70
C PHE A 108 -0.29 10.91 -24.70
N GLU A 109 -0.73 10.28 -25.79
CA GLU A 109 -1.51 10.94 -26.85
C GLU A 109 -2.75 11.67 -26.32
N GLU A 110 -3.42 11.07 -25.33
CA GLU A 110 -4.65 11.60 -24.72
C GLU A 110 -4.45 12.82 -23.81
N TYR A 111 -3.21 13.14 -23.45
CA TYR A 111 -2.85 14.26 -22.57
C TYR A 111 -2.03 15.34 -23.27
N CYS A 112 -1.83 15.21 -24.58
CA CYS A 112 -1.02 16.14 -25.35
C CYS A 112 -1.87 17.31 -25.84
N ASP A 113 -2.00 18.35 -25.00
CA ASP A 113 -2.61 19.62 -25.43
C ASP A 113 -1.68 20.40 -26.37
N SER A 114 -2.21 21.30 -27.20
CA SER A 114 -1.42 22.16 -28.12
C SER A 114 -0.38 23.08 -27.42
N GLN A 115 -0.39 23.15 -26.09
CA GLN A 115 0.56 23.90 -25.26
C GLN A 115 1.67 23.00 -24.65
N ALA A 116 1.61 21.68 -24.85
CA ALA A 116 2.59 20.75 -24.31
C ALA A 116 3.92 20.89 -25.05
N SER A 117 5.00 21.11 -24.31
CA SER A 117 6.34 21.03 -24.90
C SER A 117 6.63 19.57 -25.29
N PRO A 118 7.36 19.31 -26.39
CA PRO A 118 7.56 17.93 -26.88
C PRO A 118 8.31 17.03 -25.89
N ASN A 119 8.94 17.60 -24.86
CA ASN A 119 9.77 16.91 -23.87
C ASN A 119 9.22 17.01 -22.45
N ALA A 120 8.06 17.64 -22.24
CA ALA A 120 7.46 17.77 -20.92
C ALA A 120 5.95 17.70 -21.02
N ILE A 121 5.34 16.87 -20.17
CA ILE A 121 3.89 16.74 -20.07
C ILE A 121 3.48 16.89 -18.59
N GLY A 122 2.47 17.70 -18.34
CA GLY A 122 1.91 17.95 -17.02
C GLY A 122 0.61 17.18 -16.82
N PHE A 123 0.41 16.71 -15.59
CA PHE A 123 -0.77 16.00 -15.14
C PHE A 123 -1.33 16.70 -13.90
N LYS A 124 -2.66 16.67 -13.79
CA LYS A 124 -3.37 17.04 -12.58
C LYS A 124 -4.12 15.82 -12.07
N GLY A 125 -3.87 15.42 -10.83
CA GLY A 125 -4.56 14.31 -10.16
C GLY A 125 -5.91 14.72 -9.59
N ALA A 126 -6.66 13.74 -9.12
CA ALA A 126 -7.98 13.95 -8.55
C ALA A 126 -7.98 14.75 -7.24
N SER A 127 -6.89 14.70 -6.47
CA SER A 127 -6.64 15.57 -5.31
C SER A 127 -6.40 17.04 -5.67
N GLY A 128 -6.20 17.34 -6.96
CA GLY A 128 -5.77 18.65 -7.46
C GLY A 128 -4.25 18.82 -7.51
N ASN A 129 -3.47 17.85 -7.01
CA ASN A 129 -2.02 17.86 -7.07
C ASN A 129 -1.50 17.79 -8.51
N ARG A 130 -0.37 18.44 -8.76
CA ARG A 130 0.27 18.49 -10.09
C ARG A 130 1.52 17.66 -10.12
N ALA A 131 1.78 17.08 -11.29
CA ALA A 131 2.97 16.29 -11.53
C ALA A 131 3.40 16.43 -12.99
N THR A 132 4.70 16.36 -13.23
CA THR A 132 5.30 16.57 -14.56
C THR A 132 6.20 15.39 -14.89
N ILE A 133 6.10 14.89 -16.13
CA ILE A 133 7.07 13.95 -16.69
C ILE A 133 7.91 14.69 -17.72
N LEU A 134 9.22 14.62 -17.55
CA LEU A 134 10.24 15.21 -18.40
C LEU A 134 11.03 14.10 -19.09
N VAL A 135 11.24 14.25 -20.39
CA VAL A 135 12.18 13.42 -21.15
C VAL A 135 13.42 14.23 -21.46
N ALA A 136 14.58 13.67 -21.16
CA ALA A 136 15.84 14.28 -21.52
C ALA A 136 16.14 14.04 -23.01
N LYS A 137 16.47 15.12 -23.74
CA LYS A 137 16.71 15.07 -25.20
C LYS A 137 17.91 14.22 -25.62
N HIS A 138 18.89 14.07 -24.73
CA HIS A 138 20.19 13.43 -25.02
C HIS A 138 20.55 12.32 -24.03
N SER A 139 19.66 11.99 -23.10
CA SER A 139 19.87 10.88 -22.18
C SER A 139 18.63 10.01 -22.14
N GLU A 140 18.83 8.71 -22.04
CA GLU A 140 17.80 7.67 -21.93
C GLU A 140 17.13 7.71 -20.54
N LYS A 141 16.60 8.87 -20.16
CA LYS A 141 16.11 9.15 -18.82
C LYS A 141 14.77 9.86 -18.85
N TYR A 142 13.85 9.32 -18.08
CA TYR A 142 12.55 9.90 -17.76
C TYR A 142 12.62 10.45 -16.34
N ARG A 143 12.33 11.73 -16.16
CA ARG A 143 12.27 12.35 -14.85
C ARG A 143 10.83 12.68 -14.51
N LEU A 144 10.33 12.11 -13.43
CA LEU A 144 9.03 12.38 -12.86
C LEU A 144 9.20 13.34 -11.69
N GLN A 145 8.35 14.36 -11.62
CA GLN A 145 8.42 15.39 -10.59
C GLN A 145 7.01 15.71 -10.08
N SER A 146 6.87 15.90 -8.78
CA SER A 146 5.62 16.35 -8.17
C SER A 146 5.89 17.02 -6.82
N ASP A 147 4.97 17.87 -6.38
CA ASP A 147 5.02 18.49 -5.05
C ASP A 147 4.63 17.51 -3.94
N THR A 148 3.90 16.46 -4.27
CA THR A 148 3.51 15.37 -3.37
C THR A 148 4.03 14.03 -3.89
N VAL A 149 4.39 13.14 -2.98
CA VAL A 149 4.90 11.80 -3.35
C VAL A 149 3.76 10.90 -3.84
N THR A 150 2.53 11.17 -3.41
CA THR A 150 1.32 10.39 -3.67
C THR A 150 0.97 10.26 -5.15
N MET A 151 1.33 11.25 -5.98
CA MET A 151 1.07 11.24 -7.43
C MET A 151 2.06 10.43 -8.26
N LEU A 152 3.30 10.26 -7.77
CA LEU A 152 4.37 9.58 -8.51
C LEU A 152 4.08 8.10 -8.83
N PRO A 153 3.54 7.26 -7.92
CA PRO A 153 3.36 5.83 -8.18
C PRO A 153 2.46 5.51 -9.39
N VAL A 154 1.37 6.26 -9.58
CA VAL A 154 0.48 6.08 -10.75
C VAL A 154 1.18 6.45 -12.05
N LEU A 155 1.96 7.53 -12.04
CA LEU A 155 2.69 7.97 -13.23
C LEU A 155 3.80 7.00 -13.60
N ILE A 156 4.50 6.45 -12.62
CA ILE A 156 5.49 5.38 -12.84
C ILE A 156 4.81 4.13 -13.38
N GLU A 157 3.69 3.71 -12.79
CA GLU A 157 2.91 2.55 -13.26
C GLU A 157 2.48 2.69 -14.73
N LEU A 158 1.92 3.86 -15.08
CA LEU A 158 1.50 4.18 -16.44
C LEU A 158 2.68 4.23 -17.42
N LEU A 159 3.78 4.87 -17.02
CA LEU A 159 4.97 4.97 -17.84
C LEU A 159 5.54 3.57 -18.12
N LEU A 160 5.70 2.74 -17.09
CA LEU A 160 6.18 1.36 -17.22
C LEU A 160 5.26 0.50 -18.09
N ALA A 161 3.94 0.59 -17.90
CA ALA A 161 2.98 -0.16 -18.71
C ALA A 161 3.04 0.23 -20.19
N ARG A 162 3.15 1.54 -20.49
CA ARG A 162 3.23 2.05 -21.87
C ARG A 162 4.58 1.78 -22.52
N LEU A 163 5.68 1.88 -21.78
CA LEU A 163 7.01 1.52 -22.26
C LEU A 163 7.07 0.02 -22.60
N LYS A 164 6.58 -0.86 -21.74
CA LYS A 164 6.52 -2.32 -22.03
C LYS A 164 5.68 -2.63 -23.26
N LYS A 165 4.56 -1.94 -23.45
CA LYS A 165 3.69 -2.12 -24.62
C LYS A 165 4.37 -1.67 -25.93
N ASN A 166 5.12 -0.57 -25.89
CA ASN A 166 5.67 0.06 -27.10
C ASN A 166 7.12 -0.37 -27.43
N CYS A 167 7.92 -0.74 -26.42
CA CYS A 167 9.31 -1.19 -26.58
C CYS A 167 9.47 -2.72 -26.62
N GLY A 168 8.41 -3.48 -26.31
CA GLY A 168 8.47 -4.94 -26.19
C GLY A 168 8.88 -5.41 -24.79
N PRO A 169 8.84 -6.73 -24.54
CA PRO A 169 9.05 -7.32 -23.21
C PRO A 169 10.49 -7.17 -22.68
N ASP A 170 11.47 -6.89 -23.55
CA ASP A 170 12.89 -6.83 -23.20
C ASP A 170 13.37 -5.45 -22.75
N CYS A 171 12.51 -4.42 -22.75
CA CYS A 171 12.89 -3.08 -22.30
C CYS A 171 13.07 -3.04 -20.78
N LYS A 172 14.31 -2.78 -20.35
CA LYS A 172 14.68 -2.65 -18.95
C LYS A 172 14.69 -1.20 -18.52
N VAL A 173 14.03 -0.94 -17.39
CA VAL A 173 13.98 0.37 -16.74
C VAL A 173 14.68 0.26 -15.40
N PHE A 174 15.65 1.13 -15.18
CA PHE A 174 16.51 1.12 -14.01
C PHE A 174 16.26 2.34 -13.13
N PHE A 175 16.34 2.13 -11.83
CA PHE A 175 16.37 3.19 -10.84
C PHE A 175 17.74 3.15 -10.13
N SER A 176 18.39 4.30 -9.99
CA SER A 176 19.75 4.39 -9.42
C SER A 176 19.88 5.41 -8.28
N SER A 177 18.78 6.03 -7.87
CA SER A 177 18.77 7.01 -6.78
C SER A 177 18.47 6.31 -5.44
N PRO A 178 18.81 6.92 -4.29
CA PRO A 178 18.40 6.39 -3.01
C PRO A 178 16.87 6.33 -2.90
N LEU A 179 16.36 5.28 -2.26
CA LEU A 179 14.93 5.13 -1.98
C LEU A 179 14.47 6.24 -1.01
N PRO A 180 13.25 6.80 -1.17
CA PRO A 180 12.76 7.93 -0.39
C PRO A 180 12.30 7.52 1.02
N ALA A 181 13.24 7.09 1.87
CA ALA A 181 12.94 6.61 3.22
C ALA A 181 12.29 7.69 4.12
N SER A 182 12.75 8.94 4.02
CA SER A 182 12.22 10.07 4.79
C SER A 182 10.76 10.35 4.47
N ASP A 183 10.40 10.27 3.19
CA ASP A 183 9.04 10.55 2.75
C ASP A 183 8.09 9.46 3.24
N ILE A 184 8.47 8.19 3.10
CA ILE A 184 7.69 7.04 3.62
C ILE A 184 7.51 7.16 5.13
N PHE A 185 8.56 7.54 5.87
CA PHE A 185 8.47 7.73 7.31
C PHE A 185 7.52 8.87 7.69
N ASN A 186 7.55 10.00 6.98
CA ASN A 186 6.64 11.12 7.24
C ASN A 186 5.17 10.69 7.10
N TYR A 187 4.82 9.97 6.03
CA TYR A 187 3.47 9.43 5.85
C TYR A 187 3.11 8.37 6.89
N ALA A 188 4.06 7.53 7.30
CA ALA A 188 3.85 6.55 8.38
C ALA A 188 3.60 7.26 9.72
N ASN A 189 4.28 8.37 9.98
CA ASN A 189 4.07 9.18 11.17
C ASN A 189 2.73 9.91 11.16
N GLU A 190 2.31 10.47 10.01
CA GLU A 190 0.97 11.04 9.86
C GLU A 190 -0.13 9.99 10.11
N HIS A 191 0.02 8.79 9.53
CA HIS A 191 -0.87 7.66 9.79
C HIS A 191 -0.90 7.27 11.27
N PHE A 192 0.25 7.09 11.91
CA PHE A 192 0.35 6.74 13.32
C PHE A 192 -0.32 7.77 14.24
N ILE A 193 -0.17 9.07 13.94
CA ILE A 193 -0.82 10.16 14.67
C ILE A 193 -2.34 10.12 14.46
N ALA A 194 -2.81 10.01 13.21
CA ALA A 194 -4.24 9.95 12.90
C ALA A 194 -4.89 8.74 13.57
N LYS A 195 -4.23 7.58 13.52
CA LYS A 195 -4.66 6.37 14.21
C LYS A 195 -4.68 6.56 15.73
N SER A 196 -3.68 7.22 16.30
CA SER A 196 -3.65 7.50 17.75
C SER A 196 -4.85 8.36 18.18
N ARG A 197 -5.22 9.37 17.39
CA ARG A 197 -6.43 10.19 17.61
C ARG A 197 -7.71 9.37 17.48
N VAL A 198 -7.79 8.49 16.48
CA VAL A 198 -8.93 7.58 16.33
C VAL A 198 -9.00 6.60 17.50
N LYS A 199 -7.88 6.04 17.95
CA LYS A 199 -7.79 5.13 19.11
C LYS A 199 -8.18 5.85 20.40
N GLU A 200 -7.79 7.10 20.57
CA GLU A 200 -8.26 7.99 21.64
C GLU A 200 -9.79 8.12 21.68
N LEU A 201 -10.47 7.94 20.53
CA LEU A 201 -11.91 8.05 20.37
C LEU A 201 -12.66 6.68 20.31
N GLN A 202 -12.03 5.59 19.85
CA GLN A 202 -12.72 4.36 19.41
C GLN A 202 -12.76 3.17 20.37
N VAL A 203 -11.87 3.05 21.35
CA VAL A 203 -11.69 1.74 22.02
C VAL A 203 -12.99 1.24 22.70
N SER A 204 -13.34 -0.01 22.40
CA SER A 204 -14.52 -0.73 22.87
C SER A 204 -14.14 -2.16 23.32
N ALA A 205 -14.67 -2.54 24.48
CA ALA A 205 -15.18 -3.88 24.81
C ALA A 205 -14.28 -5.12 24.96
N ASN A 206 -12.98 -5.03 25.30
CA ASN A 206 -12.32 -6.17 25.94
C ASN A 206 -11.13 -5.77 26.82
N THR A 207 -11.04 -6.45 27.97
CA THR A 207 -9.95 -6.41 28.96
C THR A 207 -10.16 -5.45 30.14
N THR A 208 -10.80 -6.01 31.16
CA THR A 208 -10.50 -5.75 32.57
C THR A 208 -9.00 -5.85 32.86
N ASN A 209 -8.51 -4.84 33.59
CA ASN A 209 -7.33 -4.79 34.46
C ASN A 209 -6.05 -4.16 33.87
N ASP A 210 -5.66 -3.07 34.54
CA ASP A 210 -4.35 -2.40 34.56
C ASP A 210 -3.88 -1.60 33.33
N TRP A 211 -4.29 -0.32 33.25
CA TRP A 211 -3.66 0.67 32.36
C TRP A 211 -3.34 2.03 33.03
N LYS A 212 -3.11 2.09 34.35
CA LYS A 212 -2.57 3.32 34.97
C LYS A 212 -1.08 3.48 34.67
N SER A 213 -0.71 3.98 33.49
CA SER A 213 0.44 4.87 33.35
C SER A 213 0.55 5.50 31.96
N LEU A 214 0.73 6.82 31.99
CA LEU A 214 1.29 7.72 30.99
C LEU A 214 0.37 8.38 29.94
N ASN A 215 -0.13 9.55 30.36
CA ASN A 215 -0.19 10.84 29.66
C ASN A 215 -1.16 11.02 28.48
N PHE A 216 -2.29 11.68 28.82
CA PHE A 216 -3.15 12.53 27.98
C PHE A 216 -3.83 11.93 26.73
N ALA A 217 -3.52 10.69 26.35
CA ALA A 217 -4.02 10.00 25.16
C ALA A 217 -5.12 8.94 25.44
N GLY A 218 -5.95 9.13 26.47
CA GLY A 218 -7.02 8.17 26.82
C GLY A 218 -8.25 8.77 27.50
N PHE A 219 -8.45 10.08 27.37
CA PHE A 219 -9.51 10.80 28.10
C PHE A 219 -10.89 10.72 27.43
N LEU A 220 -10.97 10.47 26.12
CA LEU A 220 -12.20 10.66 25.34
C LEU A 220 -12.99 9.37 25.04
N GLN A 221 -12.34 8.22 25.00
CA GLN A 221 -12.99 6.91 24.90
C GLN A 221 -13.79 6.53 26.15
N GLU A 222 -13.21 6.75 27.34
CA GLU A 222 -13.95 6.69 28.60
C GLU A 222 -15.20 7.57 28.49
N ASN A 223 -15.09 8.72 27.82
CA ASN A 223 -16.17 9.66 27.67
C ASN A 223 -17.35 9.11 26.83
N LEU A 224 -17.17 8.61 25.60
CA LEU A 224 -18.32 8.10 24.81
C LEU A 224 -18.96 6.86 25.44
N CYS A 225 -18.16 5.94 26.00
CA CYS A 225 -18.67 4.77 26.70
C CYS A 225 -19.40 5.15 27.99
N GLN A 226 -18.83 6.05 28.79
CA GLN A 226 -19.47 6.56 30.00
C GLN A 226 -20.74 7.34 29.67
N LEU A 227 -20.73 8.21 28.66
CA LEU A 227 -21.89 8.97 28.22
C LEU A 227 -22.99 8.05 27.71
N THR A 228 -22.67 7.03 26.91
CA THR A 228 -23.65 6.04 26.44
C THR A 228 -24.23 5.23 27.61
N ALA A 229 -23.38 4.85 28.59
CA ALA A 229 -23.83 4.16 29.79
C ALA A 229 -24.71 5.06 30.68
N GLN A 230 -24.32 6.32 30.86
CA GLN A 230 -25.08 7.35 31.57
C GLN A 230 -26.43 7.58 30.89
N PHE A 231 -26.45 7.75 29.57
CA PHE A 231 -27.67 7.90 28.77
C PHE A 231 -28.63 6.72 28.98
N ARG A 232 -28.14 5.48 28.90
CA ARG A 232 -28.94 4.27 29.19
C ARG A 232 -29.44 4.24 30.63
N LEU A 233 -28.64 4.66 31.61
CA LEU A 233 -29.04 4.72 33.01
C LEU A 233 -30.12 5.78 33.25
N ILE A 234 -30.00 6.95 32.62
CA ILE A 234 -31.01 8.02 32.67
C ILE A 234 -32.31 7.54 32.05
N GLN A 235 -32.26 6.90 30.87
CA GLN A 235 -33.44 6.29 30.23
C GLN A 235 -34.12 5.25 31.13
N LYS A 236 -33.36 4.34 31.74
CA LYS A 236 -33.90 3.34 32.68
C LYS A 236 -34.59 4.01 33.88
N ARG A 237 -33.97 5.03 34.47
CA ARG A 237 -34.55 5.81 35.59
C ARG A 237 -35.82 6.56 35.17
N LEU A 238 -35.82 7.14 33.98
CA LEU A 238 -36.96 7.87 33.43
C LEU A 238 -38.14 6.92 33.19
N ILE A 239 -37.93 5.75 32.58
CA ILE A 239 -38.96 4.71 32.41
C ILE A 239 -39.51 4.23 33.76
N ALA A 240 -38.64 3.98 34.75
CA ALA A 240 -39.07 3.55 36.08
C ALA A 240 -39.95 4.61 36.76
N LYS A 241 -39.63 5.90 36.62
CA LYS A 241 -40.43 7.00 37.15
C LYS A 241 -41.74 7.22 36.39
N TYR A 242 -41.77 7.05 35.08
CA TYR A 242 -43.01 7.09 34.28
C TYR A 242 -44.02 6.01 34.65
N ARG A 243 -43.54 4.84 35.10
CA ARG A 243 -44.38 3.73 35.57
C ARG A 243 -44.89 3.91 37.01
N ALA A 244 -44.31 4.83 37.78
CA ALA A 244 -44.71 5.08 39.16
C ALA A 244 -46.00 5.91 39.20
N LYS A 245 -46.92 5.57 40.11
CA LYS A 245 -48.22 6.25 40.25
C LYS A 245 -48.14 7.66 40.86
N ASN A 246 -46.96 8.12 41.26
CA ASN A 246 -46.76 9.39 41.98
C ASN A 246 -46.22 10.49 41.06
N PRO A 247 -46.81 11.70 41.03
CA PRO A 247 -46.40 12.78 40.15
C PRO A 247 -45.14 13.48 40.70
N ILE A 248 -43.97 13.01 40.30
CA ILE A 248 -42.69 13.70 40.58
C ILE A 248 -42.26 14.42 39.30
N SER A 249 -41.76 15.66 39.42
CA SER A 249 -41.25 16.44 38.28
C SER A 249 -40.11 15.69 37.56
N LEU A 250 -40.31 15.42 36.26
CA LEU A 250 -39.36 14.70 35.40
C LEU A 250 -38.38 15.63 34.67
N LYS A 251 -38.65 16.95 34.68
CA LYS A 251 -37.87 17.96 33.94
C LYS A 251 -36.35 17.88 34.13
N PRO A 252 -35.80 17.65 35.35
CA PRO A 252 -34.34 17.57 35.52
C PRO A 252 -33.72 16.35 34.83
N LEU A 253 -34.43 15.23 34.76
CA LEU A 253 -33.96 14.02 34.08
C LEU A 253 -34.09 14.15 32.55
N GLU A 254 -35.14 14.84 32.08
CA GLU A 254 -35.31 15.15 30.66
C GLU A 254 -34.22 16.10 30.16
N LEU A 255 -33.87 17.13 30.95
CA LEU A 255 -32.78 18.05 30.62
C LEU A 255 -31.43 17.32 30.59
N LEU A 256 -31.13 16.51 31.62
CA LEU A 256 -29.89 15.72 31.65
C LEU A 256 -29.81 14.70 30.48
N LEU A 257 -30.95 14.13 30.06
CA LEU A 257 -31.01 13.25 28.91
C LEU A 257 -30.71 14.00 27.60
N GLY A 258 -31.20 15.24 27.48
CA GLY A 258 -30.92 16.12 26.34
C GLY A 258 -29.45 16.54 26.26
N ASP A 259 -28.86 16.91 27.40
CA ASP A 259 -27.45 17.28 27.47
C ASP A 259 -26.55 16.10 27.10
N THR A 260 -26.77 14.93 27.72
CA THR A 260 -26.00 13.72 27.40
C THR A 260 -26.18 13.25 25.95
N TYR A 261 -27.36 13.45 25.34
CA TYR A 261 -27.55 13.19 23.91
C TYR A 261 -26.70 14.13 23.05
N THR A 262 -26.69 15.42 23.38
CA THR A 262 -25.91 16.43 22.65
C THR A 262 -24.41 16.12 22.73
N ASP A 263 -23.92 15.77 23.92
CA ASP A 263 -22.52 15.35 24.12
C ASP A 263 -22.15 14.11 23.31
N ILE A 264 -23.04 13.09 23.25
CA ILE A 264 -22.83 11.90 22.42
C ILE A 264 -22.77 12.28 20.94
N SER A 265 -23.66 13.16 20.47
CA SER A 265 -23.66 13.62 19.09
C SER A 265 -22.35 14.32 18.74
N GLU A 266 -21.90 15.27 19.56
CA GLU A 266 -20.66 16.00 19.31
C GLU A 266 -19.42 15.11 19.26
N ILE A 267 -19.34 14.09 20.13
CA ILE A 267 -18.21 13.15 20.12
C ILE A 267 -18.30 12.21 18.90
N THR A 268 -19.51 11.83 18.48
CA THR A 268 -19.71 11.02 17.28
C THR A 268 -19.27 11.78 16.02
N ASP A 269 -19.65 13.04 15.88
CA ASP A 269 -19.23 13.90 14.76
C ASP A 269 -17.70 14.07 14.71
N LYS A 270 -17.07 14.23 15.88
CA LYS A 270 -15.59 14.28 15.99
C LYS A 270 -14.95 12.95 15.58
N LEU A 271 -15.54 11.83 15.98
CA LEU A 271 -15.06 10.50 15.61
C LEU A 271 -15.18 10.25 14.10
N GLU A 272 -16.27 10.66 13.47
CA GLU A 272 -16.43 10.57 12.01
C GLU A 272 -15.35 11.38 11.28
N CYS A 273 -15.07 12.61 11.72
CA CYS A 273 -14.01 13.44 11.15
C CYS A 273 -12.61 12.80 11.29
N GLU A 274 -12.28 12.26 12.47
CA GLU A 274 -10.98 11.59 12.65
C GLU A 274 -10.88 10.27 11.87
N LEU A 275 -12.00 9.56 11.67
CA LEU A 275 -12.06 8.39 10.80
C LEU A 275 -11.79 8.74 9.33
N GLU A 276 -12.33 9.86 8.85
CA GLU A 276 -12.04 10.37 7.51
C GLU A 276 -10.56 10.78 7.38
N ASN A 277 -10.00 11.45 8.40
CA ASN A 277 -8.58 11.80 8.43
C ASN A 277 -7.68 10.55 8.41
N LEU A 278 -8.04 9.51 9.16
CA LEU A 278 -7.33 8.23 9.15
C LEU A 278 -7.42 7.56 7.77
N ALA A 279 -8.61 7.53 7.16
CA ALA A 279 -8.77 6.96 5.82
C ALA A 279 -7.91 7.69 4.77
N LYS A 280 -7.79 9.01 4.87
CA LYS A 280 -6.89 9.80 4.03
C LYS A 280 -5.42 9.45 4.27
N ALA A 281 -4.98 9.41 5.53
CA ALA A 281 -3.60 9.06 5.88
C ALA A 281 -3.24 7.64 5.42
N GLN A 282 -4.19 6.69 5.48
CA GLN A 282 -4.03 5.34 4.94
C GLN A 282 -3.82 5.35 3.43
N SER A 283 -4.60 6.12 2.67
CA SER A 283 -4.45 6.27 1.21
C SER A 283 -3.10 6.88 0.84
N ASP A 284 -2.71 7.96 1.52
CA ASP A 284 -1.45 8.68 1.25
C ASP A 284 -0.23 7.80 1.55
N LEU A 285 -0.25 7.08 2.69
CA LEU A 285 0.77 6.09 3.04
C LEU A 285 0.80 4.92 2.05
N ALA A 286 -0.35 4.41 1.64
CA ALA A 286 -0.43 3.34 0.63
C ALA A 286 0.24 3.77 -0.68
N CYS A 287 0.05 5.03 -1.11
CA CYS A 287 0.75 5.57 -2.28
C CYS A 287 2.27 5.57 -2.07
N ALA A 288 2.76 6.10 -0.95
CA ALA A 288 4.19 6.14 -0.65
C ALA A 288 4.83 4.73 -0.61
N LEU A 289 4.14 3.75 -0.02
CA LEU A 289 4.59 2.36 0.04
C LEU A 289 4.58 1.68 -1.32
N TYR A 290 3.55 1.96 -2.13
CA TYR A 290 3.46 1.41 -3.48
C TYR A 290 4.56 1.97 -4.38
N LEU A 291 4.87 3.27 -4.24
CA LEU A 291 6.04 3.87 -4.88
C LEU A 291 7.32 3.18 -4.45
N ALA A 292 7.52 2.98 -3.14
CA ALA A 292 8.70 2.29 -2.62
C ALA A 292 8.86 0.90 -3.23
N LYS A 293 7.77 0.13 -3.29
CA LYS A 293 7.74 -1.20 -3.92
C LYS A 293 8.14 -1.15 -5.39
N GLN A 294 7.55 -0.23 -6.17
CA GLN A 294 7.89 -0.07 -7.59
C GLN A 294 9.36 0.31 -7.79
N LEU A 295 9.89 1.21 -6.95
CA LEU A 295 11.30 1.59 -7.04
C LEU A 295 12.22 0.42 -6.69
N ILE A 296 11.84 -0.43 -5.71
CA ILE A 296 12.58 -1.65 -5.38
C ILE A 296 12.53 -2.66 -6.54
N ASP A 297 11.37 -2.82 -7.20
CA ASP A 297 11.24 -3.64 -8.41
C ASP A 297 12.21 -3.18 -9.52
N LEU A 298 12.42 -1.87 -9.65
CA LEU A 298 13.31 -1.27 -10.65
C LEU A 298 14.80 -1.31 -10.28
N LEU A 299 15.14 -1.70 -9.04
CA LEU A 299 16.51 -2.00 -8.62
C LEU A 299 17.00 -3.37 -9.12
N HIS A 300 16.15 -4.14 -9.83
CA HIS A 300 16.45 -5.49 -10.36
C HIS A 300 16.99 -6.46 -9.31
N VAL A 301 16.48 -6.35 -8.08
CA VAL A 301 16.81 -7.27 -6.99
C VAL A 301 16.50 -8.72 -7.40
N ASP A 302 17.33 -9.66 -6.93
CA ASP A 302 17.17 -11.10 -7.12
C ASP A 302 15.71 -11.57 -6.95
N LYS A 303 15.23 -12.45 -7.82
CA LYS A 303 13.81 -12.83 -7.92
C LYS A 303 13.26 -13.41 -6.62
N ASP A 304 14.05 -14.22 -5.92
CA ASP A 304 13.66 -14.84 -4.65
C ASP A 304 13.56 -13.79 -3.54
N LEU A 305 14.54 -12.87 -3.49
CA LEU A 305 14.54 -11.74 -2.57
C LEU A 305 13.37 -10.79 -2.85
N MET A 306 13.09 -10.49 -4.11
CA MET A 306 11.97 -9.64 -4.52
C MET A 306 10.61 -10.29 -4.21
N SER A 307 10.49 -11.61 -4.35
CA SER A 307 9.29 -12.35 -3.94
C SER A 307 9.05 -12.24 -2.44
N MET A 308 10.10 -12.35 -1.63
CA MET A 308 9.98 -12.21 -0.17
C MET A 308 9.73 -10.75 0.26
N ILE A 309 10.37 -9.77 -0.37
CA ILE A 309 10.08 -8.36 -0.11
C ILE A 309 8.62 -8.05 -0.48
N SER A 310 8.14 -8.55 -1.61
CA SER A 310 6.76 -8.36 -2.05
C SER A 310 5.73 -9.02 -1.13
N SER A 311 6.09 -10.09 -0.43
CA SER A 311 5.20 -10.75 0.53
C SER A 311 5.22 -10.07 1.91
N LEU A 312 6.32 -9.42 2.28
CA LEU A 312 6.51 -8.76 3.58
C LEU A 312 6.16 -7.27 3.56
N PHE A 313 6.31 -6.58 2.43
CA PHE A 313 5.88 -5.19 2.27
C PHE A 313 4.36 -5.14 2.04
N CYS A 314 3.62 -4.86 3.10
CA CYS A 314 2.18 -4.62 3.00
C CYS A 314 1.89 -3.21 2.48
N THR A 315 1.63 -3.07 1.18
CA THR A 315 1.26 -1.78 0.57
C THR A 315 -0.19 -1.37 0.85
N ASN A 316 -1.02 -2.31 1.31
CA ASN A 316 -2.41 -2.05 1.65
C ASN A 316 -2.50 -1.71 3.15
N VAL A 317 -2.53 -0.42 3.46
CA VAL A 317 -2.62 0.09 4.82
C VAL A 317 -4.04 -0.12 5.34
N LYS A 318 -4.19 -1.04 6.29
CA LYS A 318 -5.45 -1.30 6.99
C LYS A 318 -5.14 -1.59 8.45
N ASP A 319 -5.85 -0.90 9.34
CA ASP A 319 -5.79 -1.15 10.77
C ASP A 319 -6.90 -2.10 11.19
N LEU A 320 -6.54 -3.05 12.07
CA LEU A 320 -7.47 -3.88 12.80
C LEU A 320 -7.54 -3.40 14.24
N ASP A 321 -8.65 -3.65 14.93
CA ASP A 321 -8.87 -3.23 16.33
C ASP A 321 -7.75 -3.67 17.28
N ILE A 322 -7.16 -4.85 17.01
CA ILE A 322 -6.12 -5.47 17.84
C ILE A 322 -4.71 -5.34 17.26
N GLN A 323 -4.56 -4.88 16.02
CA GLN A 323 -3.28 -4.88 15.32
C GLN A 323 -3.20 -3.74 14.31
N ALA A 324 -2.19 -2.90 14.48
CA ALA A 324 -1.87 -1.81 13.56
C ALA A 324 -1.15 -2.31 12.31
N TRP A 325 -1.19 -1.49 11.26
CA TRP A 325 -0.27 -1.67 10.14
C TRP A 325 1.21 -1.56 10.57
N GLU A 326 1.54 -0.64 11.48
CA GLU A 326 2.92 -0.43 11.98
C GLU A 326 3.46 -1.67 12.70
N ASP A 327 2.62 -2.35 13.50
CA ASP A 327 2.99 -3.56 14.24
C ASP A 327 3.39 -4.68 13.28
N VAL A 328 2.62 -4.85 12.20
CA VAL A 328 2.89 -5.85 11.16
C VAL A 328 4.18 -5.52 10.41
N MET A 329 4.37 -4.25 10.07
CA MET A 329 5.51 -3.83 9.27
C MET A 329 6.82 -3.81 10.07
N ASP A 330 6.81 -3.39 11.35
CA ASP A 330 7.99 -3.43 12.20
C ASP A 330 8.48 -4.87 12.40
N ALA A 331 7.55 -5.80 12.67
CA ALA A 331 7.86 -7.23 12.76
C ALA A 331 8.43 -7.78 11.45
N SER A 332 7.88 -7.34 10.31
CA SER A 332 8.34 -7.73 8.96
C SER A 332 9.74 -7.18 8.65
N PHE A 333 10.03 -5.92 9.01
CA PHE A 333 11.36 -5.34 8.87
C PHE A 333 12.38 -6.01 9.79
N CYS A 334 12.00 -6.31 11.04
CA CYS A 334 12.84 -7.08 11.96
C CYS A 334 13.20 -8.45 11.38
N TYR A 335 12.22 -9.15 10.79
CA TYR A 335 12.46 -10.42 10.13
C TYR A 335 13.44 -10.29 8.96
N LEU A 336 13.22 -9.32 8.06
CA LEU A 336 14.09 -9.05 6.92
C LEU A 336 15.53 -8.75 7.35
N LEU A 337 15.71 -7.89 8.35
CA LEU A 337 17.02 -7.48 8.85
C LEU A 337 17.81 -8.60 9.54
N ARG A 338 17.13 -9.67 9.98
CA ARG A 338 17.74 -10.81 10.69
C ARG A 338 17.92 -12.03 9.80
N THR A 339 17.24 -12.09 8.66
CA THR A 339 17.30 -13.23 7.74
C THR A 339 18.08 -12.89 6.48
N LEU A 340 17.46 -12.13 5.58
CA LEU A 340 17.99 -11.81 4.26
C LEU A 340 19.00 -10.68 4.30
N LEU A 341 18.71 -9.62 5.05
CA LEU A 341 19.52 -8.40 5.16
C LEU A 341 20.43 -8.41 6.40
N ALA A 342 20.72 -9.59 6.96
CA ALA A 342 21.58 -9.76 8.12
C ALA A 342 23.02 -9.29 7.82
N LYS A 343 23.63 -8.58 8.76
CA LYS A 343 25.03 -8.12 8.64
C LYS A 343 26.05 -9.24 8.88
N THR A 344 25.69 -10.24 9.70
CA THR A 344 26.60 -11.31 10.11
C THR A 344 25.88 -12.65 10.13
N GLU A 345 26.61 -13.74 9.88
CA GLU A 345 26.06 -15.10 10.03
C GLU A 345 25.56 -15.38 11.45
N LYS A 346 26.19 -14.79 12.48
CA LYS A 346 25.72 -14.89 13.87
C LYS A 346 24.32 -14.30 14.07
N ASP A 347 23.99 -13.24 13.34
CA ASP A 347 22.64 -12.65 13.38
C ASP A 347 21.63 -13.52 12.64
N ARG A 348 22.04 -14.18 11.54
CA ARG A 348 21.24 -15.13 10.77
C ARG A 348 20.94 -16.44 11.53
N LEU A 349 21.86 -16.86 12.39
CA LEU A 349 21.75 -18.07 13.23
C LEU A 349 20.94 -17.87 14.50
N ARG A 350 20.65 -16.62 14.91
CA ARG A 350 19.68 -16.37 15.99
C ARG A 350 18.28 -16.66 15.48
N ALA A 351 17.49 -17.40 16.25
CA ALA A 351 16.08 -17.60 15.96
C ALA A 351 15.42 -16.23 15.64
N PRO A 352 14.69 -16.12 14.51
CA PRO A 352 13.91 -14.93 14.21
C PRO A 352 12.76 -14.86 15.21
N HIS A 353 13.01 -14.26 16.38
CA HIS A 353 11.93 -13.91 17.28
C HIS A 353 11.27 -12.65 16.72
N THR A 354 10.27 -12.85 15.87
CA THR A 354 9.31 -11.80 15.51
C THR A 354 8.21 -11.80 16.56
N SER A 355 8.22 -10.80 17.44
CA SER A 355 7.04 -10.50 18.25
C SER A 355 6.21 -9.43 17.52
N PHE A 356 4.90 -9.65 17.46
CA PHE A 356 3.94 -8.64 17.02
C PHE A 356 3.53 -7.80 18.22
N ASP A 357 4.52 -7.11 18.80
CA ASP A 357 4.27 -6.20 19.91
C ASP A 357 3.71 -4.89 19.38
N GLU A 358 2.81 -4.27 20.15
CA GLU A 358 2.26 -2.96 19.81
C GLU A 358 3.37 -1.90 19.77
N VAL A 359 3.44 -1.19 18.64
CA VAL A 359 4.36 -0.07 18.43
C VAL A 359 3.86 1.15 19.19
N LYS A 360 4.58 1.53 20.25
CA LYS A 360 4.27 2.71 21.07
C LYS A 360 4.91 4.00 20.57
N ASP A 361 6.05 3.86 19.88
CA ASP A 361 6.78 4.96 19.28
C ASP A 361 7.37 4.51 17.93
N LEU A 362 7.49 5.46 17.01
CA LEU A 362 8.01 5.19 15.68
C LEU A 362 9.54 5.28 15.58
N ALA A 363 10.28 5.54 16.66
CA ALA A 363 11.73 5.73 16.57
C ALA A 363 12.45 4.41 16.20
N LYS A 364 11.95 3.28 16.73
CA LYS A 364 12.43 1.94 16.33
C LYS A 364 12.05 1.62 14.89
N PHE A 365 10.80 1.90 14.53
CA PHE A 365 10.26 1.68 13.19
C PHE A 365 11.06 2.46 12.13
N GLU A 366 11.33 3.75 12.35
CA GLU A 366 12.14 4.61 11.49
C GLU A 366 13.51 3.99 11.21
N LYS A 367 14.16 3.53 12.28
CA LYS A 367 15.47 2.90 12.21
C LYS A 367 15.43 1.60 11.41
N HIS A 368 14.42 0.75 11.62
CA HIS A 368 14.28 -0.50 10.87
C HIS A 368 13.97 -0.24 9.40
N LEU A 369 13.03 0.66 9.09
CA LEU A 369 12.69 1.08 7.73
C LEU A 369 13.94 1.61 6.99
N GLY A 370 14.66 2.56 7.59
CA GLY A 370 15.87 3.13 7.02
C GLY A 370 16.94 2.06 6.74
N GLN A 371 17.15 1.13 7.67
CA GLN A 371 18.11 0.04 7.48
C GLN A 371 17.71 -0.93 6.37
N VAL A 372 16.42 -1.25 6.22
CA VAL A 372 15.94 -2.11 5.14
C VAL A 372 16.20 -1.42 3.80
N LEU A 373 15.74 -0.19 3.64
CA LEU A 373 15.89 0.57 2.38
C LEU A 373 17.35 0.86 2.01
N GLU A 374 18.25 1.04 2.99
CA GLU A 374 19.68 1.24 2.74
C GLU A 374 20.42 -0.05 2.35
N ARG A 375 20.04 -1.19 2.93
CA ARG A 375 20.72 -2.49 2.68
C ARG A 375 20.27 -3.16 1.39
N LEU A 376 19.04 -2.89 0.93
CA LEU A 376 18.48 -3.48 -0.28
C LEU A 376 19.36 -3.24 -1.53
N PRO A 377 19.78 -2.00 -1.87
CA PRO A 377 20.66 -1.78 -3.02
C PRO A 377 22.06 -2.38 -2.84
N LYS A 378 22.57 -2.45 -1.60
CA LYS A 378 23.94 -2.91 -1.31
C LYS A 378 24.11 -4.41 -1.45
N GLN A 379 23.09 -5.21 -1.11
CA GLN A 379 23.16 -6.66 -1.32
C GLN A 379 23.13 -7.05 -2.79
N HIS A 380 22.49 -6.25 -3.65
CA HIS A 380 22.55 -6.45 -5.08
C HIS A 380 23.99 -6.26 -5.61
N ALA A 381 24.63 -5.15 -5.24
CA ALA A 381 26.00 -4.85 -5.68
C ALA A 381 27.03 -5.91 -5.25
N LEU A 382 26.91 -6.44 -4.03
CA LEU A 382 27.83 -7.49 -3.54
C LEU A 382 27.70 -8.81 -4.30
N LYS A 383 26.49 -9.19 -4.74
CA LYS A 383 26.28 -10.39 -5.55
C LYS A 383 26.77 -10.23 -6.98
N GLU A 384 26.65 -9.04 -7.57
CA GLU A 384 27.19 -8.78 -8.91
C GLU A 384 28.72 -8.85 -8.95
N ASP A 385 29.40 -8.42 -7.88
CA ASP A 385 30.86 -8.56 -7.77
C ASP A 385 31.28 -10.05 -7.66
N ASP A 386 30.57 -10.86 -6.87
CA ASP A 386 30.85 -12.30 -6.76
C ASP A 386 30.60 -13.04 -8.10
N ASP A 387 29.53 -12.69 -8.84
CA ASP A 387 29.21 -13.29 -10.16
C ASP A 387 30.20 -12.88 -11.27
N VAL A 388 30.92 -11.75 -11.11
CA VAL A 388 31.99 -11.33 -12.02
C VAL A 388 33.30 -12.07 -11.70
N PHE A 389 33.60 -12.31 -10.43
CA PHE A 389 34.77 -13.10 -10.01
C PHE A 389 34.67 -14.57 -10.44
N ASP A 390 33.48 -15.19 -10.40
CA ASP A 390 33.28 -16.59 -10.84
C ASP A 390 33.38 -16.78 -12.37
N LYS A 391 33.20 -15.72 -13.17
CA LYS A 391 33.33 -15.77 -14.63
C LYS A 391 34.76 -15.62 -15.15
N ASP A 392 35.64 -14.97 -14.39
CA ASP A 392 37.06 -14.84 -14.76
C ASP A 392 37.88 -16.09 -14.42
N GLU A 393 37.43 -16.96 -13.50
CA GLU A 393 38.12 -18.23 -13.19
C GLU A 393 37.80 -19.37 -14.17
N SER A 394 36.78 -19.25 -15.03
CA SER A 394 36.32 -20.32 -15.93
C SER A 394 36.83 -20.26 -17.38
N GLN A 395 37.85 -19.43 -17.67
CA GLN A 395 38.58 -19.45 -18.95
C GLN A 395 40.08 -19.74 -18.77
N LYS A 396 40.43 -20.99 -18.49
CA LYS A 396 41.73 -21.56 -18.86
C LYS A 396 41.52 -22.81 -19.71
N PRO A 397 42.20 -22.95 -20.87
CA PRO A 397 42.14 -24.16 -21.67
C PRO A 397 43.20 -25.14 -21.15
N ASP A 398 42.79 -26.21 -20.48
CA ASP A 398 43.70 -27.30 -20.15
C ASP A 398 43.60 -28.43 -21.19
N SER A 399 44.73 -28.62 -21.87
CA SER A 399 45.07 -29.69 -22.78
C SER A 399 45.32 -31.00 -22.05
N ASP A 400 44.81 -32.09 -22.64
CA ASP A 400 45.29 -33.49 -22.59
C ASP A 400 45.91 -34.03 -21.29
N GLN A 401 45.22 -34.99 -20.67
CA GLN A 401 45.78 -36.32 -20.47
C GLN A 401 44.70 -37.38 -20.26
N SER A 402 44.86 -38.46 -21.02
CA SER A 402 44.09 -39.68 -21.07
C SER A 402 44.41 -40.60 -19.89
N GLU A 403 43.38 -41.25 -19.32
CA GLU A 403 43.49 -42.64 -18.85
C GLU A 403 42.10 -43.25 -18.57
N GLU A 404 41.92 -44.48 -19.07
CA GLU A 404 40.71 -45.30 -19.04
C GLU A 404 40.35 -45.77 -17.63
N VAL A 405 39.07 -45.66 -17.22
CA VAL A 405 38.49 -46.63 -16.27
C VAL A 405 37.05 -46.99 -16.65
N LYS A 406 36.94 -48.28 -16.99
CA LYS A 406 35.82 -49.20 -17.22
C LYS A 406 34.42 -48.83 -16.71
N ALA A 407 33.46 -49.08 -17.60
CA ALA A 407 32.02 -49.19 -17.33
C ALA A 407 31.67 -50.31 -16.33
N GLY A 408 30.83 -49.97 -15.36
CA GLY A 408 30.10 -50.89 -14.49
C GLY A 408 28.70 -50.34 -14.22
N LYS A 409 27.67 -51.12 -14.58
CA LYS A 409 26.23 -50.82 -14.52
C LYS A 409 25.66 -50.82 -13.07
N PRO A 410 24.40 -50.38 -12.87
CA PRO A 410 23.89 -49.74 -11.64
C PRO A 410 23.19 -50.70 -10.68
N ILE A 411 22.99 -50.24 -9.44
CA ILE A 411 22.03 -50.75 -8.45
C ILE A 411 21.66 -49.54 -7.56
N GLY A 412 20.40 -49.14 -7.34
CA GLY A 412 19.09 -49.62 -7.78
C GLY A 412 18.02 -48.58 -7.45
#